data_AF-A0A6L2LF67-F1
#
_entry.id   AF-A0A6L2LF67-F1
#
_cell.length_a   1.000
_cell.length_b   1.000
_cell.length_c   1.000
_cell.angle_alpha   90.00
_cell.angle_beta   90.00
_cell.angle_gamma   90.00
#
_symmetry.space_group_name_H-M   'P 1'
#
loop_
_entity.id
_entity.type
_entity.pdbx_description
1 polymer ?
#
loop_
_entity_poly.entity_id
_entity_poly.type
_entity_poly.pdbx_seq_one_letter_code
_entity_poly.pdbx_strand_id
1 'polypeptide(L)'
;MLECSLNLAQCVVYLALAPKSIAVYKALQAAIKAVKDSVGQNKGVPLHLRTAPTKLMKYLGYAKGYIYTPDNPSAIQSFLPPSLQGSKFLDSPAADI
;
A
#
# COMPACT_ATOMS: atom_id res chain seq x y z
N MET A 1 17.33 10.39 32.67
CA MET A 1 17.60 8.94 32.64
C MET A 1 18.64 8.67 31.56
N LEU A 2 19.79 8.08 31.90
CA LEU A 2 20.97 7.98 31.03
C LEU A 2 20.76 7.05 29.81
N GLU A 3 20.07 5.94 29.98
CA GLU A 3 19.86 4.94 28.93
C GLU A 3 18.99 5.45 27.78
N CYS A 4 17.93 6.21 28.07
CA CYS A 4 17.10 6.84 27.04
C CYS A 4 17.91 7.81 26.17
N SER A 5 18.79 8.60 26.78
CA SER A 5 19.62 9.57 26.06
C SER A 5 20.62 8.88 25.13
N LEU A 6 21.21 7.76 25.57
CA LEU A 6 22.16 6.98 24.75
C LEU A 6 21.48 6.37 23.51
N ASN A 7 20.30 5.77 23.71
CA ASN A 7 19.52 5.19 22.61
C ASN A 7 19.12 6.25 21.57
N LEU A 8 18.69 7.44 22.02
CA LEU A 8 18.38 8.54 21.11
C LEU A 8 19.62 9.02 20.35
N ALA A 9 20.76 9.15 21.01
CA ALA A 9 22.01 9.54 20.35
C ALA A 9 22.41 8.55 19.25
N GLN A 10 22.33 7.25 19.51
CA GLN A 10 22.59 6.21 18.52
C GLN A 10 21.64 6.30 17.31
N CYS A 11 20.33 6.45 17.56
CA CYS A 11 19.32 6.60 16.50
C CYS A 11 19.58 7.84 15.64
N VAL A 12 19.93 8.97 16.25
CA VAL A 12 20.21 10.22 15.51
C VAL A 12 21.41 10.05 14.60
N VAL A 13 22.52 9.47 15.08
CA VAL A 13 23.72 9.24 14.27
C VAL A 13 23.42 8.27 13.12
N TYR A 14 22.69 7.18 13.39
CA TYR A 14 22.29 6.22 12.36
C TYR A 14 21.44 6.88 11.27
N LEU A 15 20.42 7.64 11.66
CA LEU A 15 19.58 8.37 10.72
C LEU A 15 20.35 9.45 9.97
N ALA A 16 21.34 10.11 10.57
CA ALA A 16 22.16 11.13 9.93
C ALA A 16 23.03 10.54 8.80
N LEU A 17 23.60 9.36 8.99
CA LEU A 17 24.46 8.68 8.01
C LEU A 17 23.67 7.89 6.94
N ALA A 18 22.42 7.53 7.20
CA ALA A 18 21.60 6.76 6.26
C ALA A 18 21.31 7.51 4.94
N PRO A 19 21.11 6.81 3.81
CA PRO A 19 20.64 7.43 2.56
C PRO A 19 19.26 8.07 2.77
N LYS A 20 19.10 9.32 2.33
CA LYS A 20 17.87 10.08 2.51
C LYS A 20 16.98 9.95 1.28
N SER A 21 15.72 9.60 1.50
CA SER A 21 14.71 9.56 0.44
C SER A 21 13.37 10.11 0.94
N ILE A 22 12.77 10.98 0.14
CA ILE A 22 11.42 11.51 0.36
C ILE A 22 10.39 10.85 -0.59
N ALA A 23 10.79 9.79 -1.32
CA ALA A 23 9.96 9.14 -2.33
C ALA A 23 8.67 8.57 -1.73
N VAL A 24 8.77 7.81 -0.64
CA VAL A 24 7.62 7.22 0.07
C VAL A 24 6.70 8.32 0.62
N TYR A 25 7.27 9.40 1.15
CA TYR A 25 6.49 10.53 1.67
C TYR A 25 5.68 11.21 0.57
N LYS A 26 6.30 11.52 -0.57
CA LYS A 26 5.62 12.10 -1.73
C LYS A 26 4.57 11.15 -2.30
N ALA A 27 4.88 9.86 -2.42
CA ALA A 27 3.96 8.84 -2.91
C ALA A 27 2.70 8.74 -2.04
N LEU A 28 2.88 8.72 -0.72
CA LEU A 28 1.78 8.68 0.23
C LEU A 28 0.93 9.95 0.16
N GLN A 29 1.55 11.13 0.06
CA GLN A 29 0.81 12.38 -0.12
C GLN A 29 0.00 12.38 -1.43
N ALA A 30 0.58 11.91 -2.52
CA ALA A 30 -0.09 11.80 -3.81
C ALA A 30 -1.28 10.82 -3.74
N ALA A 31 -1.11 9.66 -3.08
CA ALA A 31 -2.19 8.70 -2.87
C ALA A 31 -3.32 9.28 -2.01
N ILE A 32 -3.01 9.95 -0.91
CA ILE A 32 -4.01 10.62 -0.06
C ILE A 32 -4.76 11.68 -0.86
N LYS A 33 -4.05 12.48 -1.66
CA LYS A 33 -4.66 13.51 -2.50
C LYS A 33 -5.60 12.90 -3.55
N ALA A 34 -5.15 11.85 -4.25
CA ALA A 34 -5.98 11.14 -5.22
C ALA A 34 -7.27 10.58 -4.59
N VAL A 35 -7.19 10.03 -3.37
CA VAL A 35 -8.38 9.56 -2.64
C VAL A 35 -9.32 10.71 -2.30
N LYS A 36 -8.79 11.84 -1.79
CA LYS A 36 -9.58 13.04 -1.45
C LYS A 36 -10.26 13.65 -2.67
N ASP A 37 -9.57 13.75 -3.79
CA ASP A 37 -10.10 14.32 -5.03
C ASP A 37 -11.16 13.38 -5.67
N SER A 38 -11.06 12.07 -5.41
CA SER A 38 -11.99 11.06 -5.91
C SER A 38 -13.25 10.84 -5.04
N VAL A 39 -13.45 11.62 -3.98
CA VAL A 39 -14.59 11.48 -3.06
C VAL A 39 -15.90 11.60 -3.84
N GLY A 40 -16.68 10.52 -3.87
CA GLY A 40 -17.95 10.40 -4.59
C GLY A 40 -17.89 9.69 -5.96
N GLN A 41 -16.70 9.54 -6.56
CA GLN A 41 -16.52 8.87 -7.85
C GLN A 41 -15.78 7.52 -7.74
N ASN A 42 -15.26 7.21 -6.55
CA ASN A 42 -14.47 6.01 -6.35
C ASN A 42 -15.37 4.77 -6.29
N LYS A 43 -15.26 3.90 -7.31
CA LYS A 43 -15.87 2.57 -7.27
C LYS A 43 -15.22 1.85 -6.08
N GLY A 44 -16.03 1.43 -5.10
CA GLY A 44 -15.55 0.83 -3.86
C GLY A 44 -14.64 -0.39 -4.08
N VAL A 45 -14.06 -0.92 -3.01
CA VAL A 45 -13.08 -2.03 -3.04
C VAL A 45 -13.50 -3.15 -4.01
N PRO A 46 -12.60 -3.63 -4.89
CA PRO A 46 -12.90 -4.74 -5.80
C PRO A 46 -13.47 -5.97 -5.09
N LEU A 47 -14.46 -6.64 -5.69
CA LEU A 47 -15.19 -7.74 -5.03
C LEU A 47 -14.29 -8.91 -4.62
N HIS A 48 -13.26 -9.21 -5.42
CA HIS A 48 -12.29 -10.26 -5.12
C HIS A 48 -11.40 -9.94 -3.92
N LEU A 49 -11.27 -8.67 -3.51
CA LEU A 49 -10.52 -8.27 -2.31
C LEU A 49 -11.40 -8.13 -1.06
N ARG A 50 -12.72 -8.14 -1.19
CA ARG A 50 -13.62 -7.97 -0.05
C ARG A 50 -13.66 -9.23 0.80
N THR A 51 -13.77 -9.05 2.11
CA THR A 51 -14.06 -10.15 3.03
C THR A 51 -15.47 -10.69 2.79
N ALA A 52 -15.62 -12.01 2.86
CA ALA A 52 -16.90 -12.71 2.74
C ALA A 52 -17.20 -13.58 3.97
N PRO A 53 -17.41 -12.98 5.16
CA PRO A 53 -17.66 -13.73 6.39
C PRO A 53 -19.04 -14.41 6.41
N THR A 54 -20.05 -13.81 5.78
CA THR A 54 -21.41 -14.36 5.76
C THR A 54 -21.67 -15.23 4.53
N LYS A 55 -22.58 -16.21 4.64
CA LYS A 55 -22.99 -17.05 3.51
C LYS A 55 -23.58 -16.22 2.36
N LEU A 56 -24.42 -15.23 2.69
CA LEU A 56 -25.02 -14.32 1.72
C LEU A 56 -23.94 -13.55 0.92
N MET A 57 -22.89 -13.06 1.56
CA MET A 57 -21.79 -12.36 0.87
C MET A 57 -21.05 -13.28 -0.11
N LYS A 58 -20.83 -14.55 0.24
CA LYS A 58 -20.25 -15.55 -0.68
C LYS A 58 -21.15 -15.79 -1.89
N TYR A 59 -22.47 -15.88 -1.69
CA TYR A 59 -23.44 -16.01 -2.80
C TYR A 59 -23.46 -14.79 -3.71
N LEU A 60 -23.31 -13.59 -3.15
CA LEU A 60 -23.17 -12.34 -3.91
C LEU A 60 -21.81 -12.18 -4.61
N GLY A 61 -20.91 -13.17 -4.51
CA GLY A 61 -19.62 -13.18 -5.21
C GLY A 61 -18.50 -12.43 -4.50
N TYR A 62 -18.65 -12.10 -3.21
CA TYR A 62 -17.56 -11.50 -2.43
C TYR A 62 -16.44 -12.53 -2.24
N ALA A 63 -15.19 -12.08 -2.30
CA ALA A 63 -13.97 -12.92 -2.25
C ALA A 63 -13.83 -13.94 -3.40
N LYS A 64 -14.75 -13.96 -4.37
CA LYS A 64 -14.68 -14.88 -5.50
C LYS A 64 -13.54 -14.47 -6.44
N GLY A 65 -12.62 -15.39 -6.71
CA GLY A 65 -11.48 -15.14 -7.58
C GLY A 65 -10.32 -14.39 -6.91
N TYR A 66 -10.29 -14.30 -5.58
CA TYR A 66 -9.08 -13.88 -4.87
C TYR A 66 -7.97 -14.90 -5.08
N ILE A 67 -6.83 -14.43 -5.56
CA ILE A 67 -5.63 -15.23 -5.72
C ILE A 67 -4.72 -14.93 -4.53
N TYR A 68 -4.38 -15.98 -3.79
CA TYR A 68 -3.40 -15.88 -2.73
C TYR A 68 -1.99 -15.94 -3.36
N THR A 69 -1.36 -14.78 -3.49
CA THR A 69 -0.07 -14.63 -4.17
C THR A 69 1.03 -15.58 -3.69
N PRO A 70 1.15 -15.93 -2.38
CA PRO A 70 2.16 -16.89 -1.94
C PRO A 70 2.00 -18.29 -2.54
N ASP A 71 0.76 -18.76 -2.80
CA ASP A 71 0.51 -20.07 -3.42
C ASP A 71 0.62 -20.02 -4.95
N ASN A 72 0.47 -18.83 -5.55
CA ASN A 72 0.52 -18.64 -6.99
C ASN A 72 1.31 -17.37 -7.36
N PRO A 73 2.66 -17.44 -7.34
CA PRO A 73 3.52 -16.27 -7.49
C PRO A 73 3.48 -15.63 -8.88
N SER A 74 3.04 -16.37 -9.91
CA SER A 74 2.95 -15.88 -11.29
C SER A 74 1.60 -15.25 -11.63
N ALA A 75 0.62 -15.32 -10.73
CA ALA A 75 -0.70 -14.78 -11.00
C ALA A 75 -0.72 -13.26 -10.89
N ILE A 76 -1.37 -12.62 -11.87
CA ILE A 76 -1.55 -11.16 -11.92
C ILE A 76 -2.94 -10.84 -11.39
N GLN A 77 -3.02 -10.05 -10.32
CA GLN A 77 -4.28 -9.57 -9.74
C GLN A 77 -4.28 -8.04 -9.66
N SER A 78 -5.41 -7.42 -9.99
CA SER A 78 -5.59 -5.97 -9.80
C SER A 78 -5.92 -5.67 -8.34
N PHE A 79 -5.20 -4.73 -7.72
CA PHE A 79 -5.43 -4.32 -6.34
C PHE A 79 -6.12 -2.96 -6.20
N LEU A 80 -5.94 -2.10 -7.20
CA LEU A 80 -6.53 -0.77 -7.21
C LEU A 80 -8.00 -0.86 -7.64
N PRO A 81 -8.86 0.06 -7.13
CA PRO A 81 -10.22 0.17 -7.63
C PRO A 81 -10.19 0.53 -9.12
N PRO A 82 -11.24 0.19 -9.89
CA PRO A 82 -11.28 0.46 -11.33
C PRO A 82 -11.09 1.94 -11.68
N SER A 83 -11.49 2.85 -10.80
CA SER A 83 -11.33 4.30 -10.98
C SER A 83 -9.88 4.78 -10.87
N LEU A 84 -8.99 4.01 -10.22
CA LEU A 84 -7.58 4.35 -10.01
C LEU A 84 -6.65 3.34 -10.72
N GLN A 85 -7.18 2.51 -11.61
CA GLN A 85 -6.41 1.50 -12.31
C GLN A 85 -5.36 2.16 -13.22
N GLY A 86 -4.11 1.73 -13.11
CA GLY A 86 -2.98 2.33 -13.84
C GLY A 86 -2.29 3.51 -13.13
N SER A 87 -2.80 3.97 -12.00
CA SER A 87 -2.09 4.97 -11.19
C SER A 87 -0.88 4.35 -10.49
N LYS A 88 0.27 5.02 -10.59
CA LYS A 88 1.52 4.64 -9.95
C LYS A 88 1.98 5.82 -9.09
N PHE A 89 1.99 5.62 -7.77
CA PHE A 89 2.34 6.69 -6.82
C PHE A 89 3.79 6.61 -6.36
N LEU A 90 4.37 5.40 -6.34
CA LEU A 90 5.73 5.16 -5.94
C LEU A 90 6.52 4.66 -7.14
N ASP A 91 7.55 5.39 -7.50
CA ASP A 91 8.61 4.86 -8.34
C ASP A 91 9.59 4.10 -7.46
N SER A 92 9.84 2.83 -7.82
CA SER A 92 10.91 2.08 -7.19
C SER A 92 12.21 2.84 -7.49
N PRO A 93 13.03 3.18 -6.48
CA PRO A 93 14.35 3.71 -6.76
C PRO A 93 15.06 2.67 -7.65
N ALA A 94 15.72 3.13 -8.73
CA ALA A 94 16.62 2.26 -9.47
C ALA A 94 17.52 1.57 -8.46
N ALA A 95 17.62 0.24 -8.55
CA ALA A 95 18.47 -0.55 -7.70
C ALA A 95 19.93 -0.30 -8.09
N ASP A 96 20.40 0.92 -7.83
CA ASP A 96 21.79 1.32 -7.95
C ASP A 96 22.40 1.23 -6.54
N ILE A 97 22.64 -0.02 -6.13
CA ILE A 97 23.63 -0.40 -5.11
C ILE A 97 24.53 -1.43 -5.77
#